data_AF-A0A2D7RDK4-F1
#
_entry.id   AF-A0A2D7RDK4-F1
#
_cell.length_a   1.000
_cell.length_b   1.000
_cell.length_c   1.000
_cell.angle_alpha   90.00
_cell.angle_beta   90.00
_cell.angle_gamma   90.00
#
_symmetry.space_group_name_H-M   'P 1'
#
loop_
_entity.id
_entity.type
_entity.pdbx_description
1 polymer ?
#
loop_
_entity_poly.entity_id
_entity_poly.type
_entity_poly.pdbx_seq_one_letter_code
_entity_poly.pdbx_strand_id
1 'polypeptide(L)'
;MSQVKISYANDDDFIPGAPFFLRHTVMMNYGGKVYSVLKCIEMLADVDIGSFAYVVFLLYTICMTLGMYWYTRYWHLPQDIQAYYSNDKSQHTLLNFGQGLITLGAVIYYIIFAILFFICVGQTNLSGAISIGIWNVWCALNLLLAIDYGNF
;
A
#
# COMPACT_ATOMS: atom_id res chain seq x y z
N MET A 1 4.15 -10.26 -32.94
CA MET A 1 4.30 -9.30 -31.82
C MET A 1 3.08 -8.40 -31.82
N SER A 2 2.05 -8.72 -31.02
CA SER A 2 0.92 -7.82 -30.83
C SER A 2 1.41 -6.63 -30.01
N GLN A 3 1.30 -5.43 -30.57
CA GLN A 3 1.49 -4.22 -29.78
C GLN A 3 0.34 -4.14 -28.78
N VAL A 4 0.67 -4.27 -27.50
CA VAL A 4 -0.25 -3.88 -26.42
C VAL A 4 -0.46 -2.38 -26.60
N LYS A 5 -1.60 -1.99 -27.19
CA LYS A 5 -2.09 -0.61 -27.16
C LYS A 5 -2.32 -0.28 -25.69
N ILE A 6 -1.37 0.42 -25.09
CA ILE A 6 -1.60 1.06 -23.80
C ILE A 6 -2.45 2.28 -24.12
N SER A 7 -3.78 2.16 -23.99
CA SER A 7 -4.67 3.30 -24.06
C SER A 7 -4.44 4.14 -22.81
N TYR A 8 -3.64 5.20 -22.94
CA TYR A 8 -3.46 6.21 -21.91
C TYR A 8 -4.56 7.24 -22.10
N ALA A 9 -5.69 7.02 -21.43
CA ALA A 9 -6.92 7.81 -21.53
C ALA A 9 -7.60 7.68 -22.91
N ASN A 10 -8.86 7.26 -22.91
CA ASN A 10 -9.74 7.69 -23.98
C ASN A 10 -9.94 9.20 -23.76
N ASP A 11 -9.89 9.98 -24.83
CA ASP A 11 -9.80 11.45 -24.82
C ASP A 11 -10.99 12.20 -24.14
N ASP A 12 -11.90 11.48 -23.47
CA ASP A 12 -13.07 12.02 -22.74
C ASP A 12 -13.10 11.66 -21.23
N ASP A 13 -12.19 10.82 -20.73
CA ASP A 13 -12.17 10.40 -19.32
C ASP A 13 -11.24 11.28 -18.49
N PHE A 14 -11.82 12.13 -17.62
CA PHE A 14 -11.11 12.96 -16.64
C PHE A 14 -10.25 12.16 -15.64
N ILE A 15 -10.34 10.83 -15.64
CA ILE A 15 -9.69 9.92 -14.70
C ILE A 15 -8.87 8.88 -15.47
N PRO A 16 -7.55 8.75 -15.22
CA PRO A 16 -6.71 7.72 -15.83
C PRO A 16 -7.24 6.30 -15.65
N GLY A 17 -7.01 5.41 -16.61
CA GLY A 17 -7.43 4.00 -16.48
C GLY A 17 -6.76 3.26 -15.32
N ALA A 18 -7.42 2.23 -14.78
CA ALA A 18 -6.93 1.41 -13.66
C ALA A 18 -5.48 0.89 -13.78
N PRO A 19 -4.94 0.51 -14.96
CA PRO A 19 -3.55 0.09 -15.10
C PRO A 19 -2.51 1.19 -14.83
N PHE A 20 -2.84 2.45 -15.13
CA PHE A 20 -1.99 3.60 -14.80
C PHE A 20 -1.96 3.81 -13.29
N PHE A 21 -3.13 3.84 -12.65
CA PHE A 21 -3.23 3.95 -11.20
C PHE A 21 -2.53 2.81 -10.50
N LEU A 22 -2.66 1.57 -10.99
CA LEU A 22 -1.96 0.43 -10.41
C LEU A 22 -0.43 0.62 -10.47
N ARG A 23 0.14 0.97 -11.62
CA ARG A 23 1.60 1.15 -11.76
C ARG A 23 2.13 2.36 -10.98
N HIS A 24 1.40 3.46 -11.01
CA HIS A 24 1.73 4.67 -10.26
C HIS A 24 1.64 4.42 -8.75
N THR A 25 0.57 3.76 -8.31
CA THR A 25 0.36 3.37 -6.91
C THR A 25 1.46 2.43 -6.46
N VAL A 26 1.90 1.46 -7.26
CA VAL A 26 2.96 0.52 -6.87
C VAL A 26 4.29 1.24 -6.62
N MET A 27 4.71 2.11 -7.54
CA MET A 27 5.98 2.84 -7.41
C MET A 27 5.94 3.87 -6.27
N MET A 28 4.85 4.64 -6.16
CA MET A 28 4.66 5.60 -5.07
C MET A 28 4.52 4.89 -3.72
N ASN A 29 3.81 3.76 -3.66
CA ASN A 29 3.64 2.99 -2.43
C ASN A 29 4.96 2.34 -1.99
N TYR A 30 5.80 1.88 -2.92
CA TYR A 30 7.15 1.42 -2.59
C TYR A 30 8.01 2.55 -1.97
N GLY A 31 8.10 3.71 -2.64
CA GLY A 31 8.86 4.85 -2.13
C GLY A 31 8.33 5.36 -0.78
N GLY A 32 7.01 5.44 -0.63
CA GLY A 32 6.41 5.89 0.62
C GLY A 32 6.43 4.85 1.75
N LYS A 33 6.55 3.55 1.46
CA LYS A 33 6.87 2.53 2.47
C LYS A 33 8.28 2.73 3.03
N VAL A 34 9.27 3.02 2.17
CA VAL A 34 10.64 3.34 2.63
C VAL A 34 10.62 4.58 3.51
N TYR A 35 9.97 5.66 3.05
CA TYR A 35 9.81 6.88 3.85
C TYR A 35 9.13 6.60 5.20
N SER A 36 8.04 5.83 5.19
CA SER A 36 7.30 5.46 6.41
C SER A 36 8.16 4.72 7.42
N VAL A 37 8.97 3.75 6.96
CA VAL A 37 9.91 3.01 7.83
C VAL A 37 10.94 3.95 8.44
N LEU A 38 11.61 4.76 7.61
CA LEU A 38 12.63 5.69 8.09
C LEU A 38 12.05 6.69 9.09
N LYS A 39 10.87 7.25 8.76
CA LYS A 39 10.23 8.22 9.64
C LYS A 39 9.78 7.59 10.95
N CYS A 40 9.26 6.36 10.94
CA CYS A 40 8.93 5.69 12.18
C CYS A 40 10.15 5.37 13.04
N ILE A 41 11.26 4.93 12.45
CA ILE A 41 12.50 4.69 13.20
C ILE A 41 13.00 5.99 13.84
N GLU A 42 12.94 7.10 13.13
CA GLU A 42 13.26 8.43 13.66
C GLU A 42 12.37 8.78 14.87
N MET A 43 11.06 8.56 14.78
CA MET A 43 10.14 8.84 15.89
C MET A 43 10.32 7.86 17.06
N LEU A 44 10.66 6.59 16.82
CA LEU A 44 10.93 5.60 17.87
C LEU A 44 12.23 5.87 18.63
N ALA A 45 13.18 6.57 18.00
CA ALA A 45 14.39 7.03 18.67
C ALA A 45 14.14 8.23 19.60
N ASP A 46 12.97 8.87 19.51
CA ASP A 46 12.57 9.95 20.39
C ASP A 46 12.01 9.38 21.71
N VAL A 47 12.53 9.86 22.84
CA VAL A 47 12.39 9.22 24.16
C VAL A 47 11.01 9.51 24.79
N ASP A 48 10.30 10.53 24.31
CA ASP A 48 9.08 11.07 24.95
C ASP A 48 7.76 10.83 24.18
N ILE A 49 7.73 9.92 23.20
CA ILE A 49 6.54 9.73 22.34
C ILE A 49 5.38 8.98 23.01
N GLY A 50 5.57 8.43 24.22
CA GLY A 50 4.56 7.69 24.98
C GLY A 50 4.30 6.26 24.46
N SER A 51 3.86 5.37 25.36
CA SER A 51 3.81 3.91 25.09
C SER A 51 2.87 3.52 23.96
N PHE A 52 1.72 4.20 23.80
CA PHE A 52 0.78 3.90 22.73
C PHE A 52 1.36 4.26 21.36
N ALA A 53 1.85 5.49 21.20
CA ALA A 53 2.43 5.92 19.94
C ALA A 53 3.65 5.06 19.60
N TYR A 54 4.52 4.77 20.57
CA TYR A 54 5.67 3.88 20.37
C TYR A 54 5.25 2.53 19.77
N VAL A 55 4.21 1.89 20.31
CA VAL A 55 3.70 0.62 19.76
C VAL A 55 3.15 0.79 18.34
N VAL A 56 2.40 1.87 18.07
CA VAL A 56 1.86 2.14 16.72
C VAL A 56 2.97 2.35 15.71
N PHE A 57 3.98 3.18 16.02
CA PHE A 57 5.13 3.44 15.17
C PHE A 57 5.95 2.16 14.93
N LEU A 58 6.18 1.34 15.96
CA LEU A 58 6.90 0.07 15.85
C LEU A 58 6.17 -0.94 14.96
N LEU A 59 4.89 -1.19 15.25
CA LEU A 59 4.07 -2.11 14.46
C LEU A 59 3.99 -1.66 13.00
N TYR A 60 3.80 -0.35 12.77
CA TYR A 60 3.77 0.18 11.41
C TYR A 60 5.10 -0.02 10.68
N THR A 61 6.23 0.19 11.36
CA THR A 61 7.58 -0.07 10.80
C THR A 61 7.72 -1.51 10.34
N ILE A 62 7.32 -2.46 11.19
CA ILE A 62 7.39 -3.91 10.89
C ILE A 62 6.49 -4.22 9.69
N CYS A 63 5.24 -3.77 9.70
CA CYS A 63 4.29 -4.04 8.62
C CYS A 63 4.72 -3.40 7.29
N MET A 64 5.27 -2.18 7.30
CA MET A 64 5.79 -1.53 6.11
C MET A 64 6.99 -2.27 5.54
N THR A 65 7.89 -2.77 6.41
CA THR A 65 9.05 -3.59 6.02
C THR A 65 8.63 -4.91 5.38
N LEU A 66 7.70 -5.64 6.01
CA LEU A 66 7.13 -6.86 5.44
C LEU A 66 6.40 -6.59 4.11
N GLY A 67 5.70 -5.47 4.02
CA GLY A 67 5.06 -5.02 2.80
C GLY A 67 6.06 -4.73 1.68
N MET A 68 7.20 -4.08 1.98
CA MET A 68 8.26 -3.86 0.99
C MET A 68 8.85 -5.17 0.49
N TYR A 69 9.13 -6.12 1.38
CA TYR A 69 9.60 -7.45 1.00
C TYR A 69 8.61 -8.11 0.02
N TRP A 70 7.31 -8.06 0.34
CA TRP A 70 6.26 -8.60 -0.52
C TRP A 70 6.22 -7.90 -1.89
N TYR A 71 6.33 -6.57 -1.94
CA TYR A 71 6.42 -5.81 -3.21
C TYR A 71 7.66 -6.19 -4.03
N THR A 72 8.84 -6.28 -3.41
CA THR A 72 10.07 -6.67 -4.12
C THR A 72 10.02 -8.10 -4.63
N ARG A 73 9.34 -9.00 -3.92
CA ARG A 73 9.32 -10.43 -4.23
C ARG A 73 8.29 -10.79 -5.30
N TYR A 74 7.17 -10.06 -5.36
CA TYR A 74 5.98 -10.44 -6.15
C TYR A 74 5.48 -9.37 -7.12
N TRP A 75 5.95 -8.12 -7.05
CA TRP A 75 5.45 -7.01 -7.89
C TRP A 75 6.49 -6.39 -8.83
N HIS A 76 7.78 -6.67 -8.64
CA HIS A 76 8.83 -5.92 -9.33
C HIS A 76 9.12 -6.40 -10.76
N LEU A 77 8.77 -7.65 -11.14
CA LEU A 77 8.87 -8.10 -12.52
C LEU A 77 7.48 -8.09 -13.20
N PRO A 78 7.37 -7.63 -14.47
CA PRO A 78 6.12 -7.66 -15.24
C PRO A 78 5.49 -9.05 -15.37
N GLN A 79 6.29 -10.09 -15.18
CA GLN A 79 5.91 -11.50 -15.24
C GLN A 79 5.33 -11.97 -13.90
N ASP A 80 5.64 -11.31 -12.78
CA ASP A 80 5.47 -11.90 -11.46
C ASP A 80 4.03 -11.95 -10.99
N ILE A 81 3.18 -10.94 -11.19
CA ILE A 81 1.81 -11.04 -10.67
C ILE A 81 1.03 -12.10 -11.43
N GLN A 82 0.93 -12.00 -12.75
CA GLN A 82 0.18 -12.98 -13.52
C GLN A 82 0.84 -14.36 -13.45
N ALA A 83 2.16 -14.50 -13.51
CA ALA A 83 2.82 -15.82 -13.40
C ALA A 83 2.86 -16.40 -11.97
N TYR A 84 2.75 -15.57 -10.92
CA TYR A 84 2.59 -16.03 -9.54
C TYR A 84 1.18 -16.52 -9.27
N TYR A 85 0.17 -15.84 -9.83
CA TYR A 85 -1.23 -16.24 -9.75
C TYR A 85 -1.63 -17.30 -10.79
N SER A 86 -0.87 -17.49 -11.87
CA SER A 86 -1.13 -18.50 -12.91
C SER A 86 -0.27 -19.76 -12.79
N ASN A 87 0.65 -19.82 -11.82
CA ASN A 87 1.39 -21.05 -11.55
C ASN A 87 0.54 -21.97 -10.67
N ASP A 88 -0.04 -23.01 -11.26
CA ASP A 88 -0.71 -24.13 -10.57
C ASP A 88 0.18 -24.86 -9.54
N LYS A 89 1.47 -24.49 -9.44
CA LYS A 89 2.44 -25.04 -8.48
C LYS A 89 2.67 -24.17 -7.24
N SER A 90 2.15 -22.95 -7.22
CA SER A 90 2.20 -22.05 -6.08
C SER A 90 1.17 -22.51 -5.05
N GLN A 91 1.57 -22.98 -3.86
CA GLN A 91 0.64 -23.29 -2.76
C GLN A 91 0.38 -22.06 -1.87
N HIS A 92 0.41 -20.85 -2.43
CA HIS A 92 0.26 -19.66 -1.63
C HIS A 92 -1.20 -19.48 -1.20
N THR A 93 -1.45 -19.32 0.10
CA THR A 93 -2.81 -19.21 0.67
C THR A 93 -3.64 -18.10 0.03
N LEU A 94 -2.99 -17.04 -0.47
CA LEU A 94 -3.65 -15.93 -1.17
C LEU A 94 -4.23 -16.30 -2.54
N LEU A 95 -3.86 -17.43 -3.14
CA LEU A 95 -4.48 -17.91 -4.38
C LEU A 95 -5.94 -18.31 -4.18
N ASN A 96 -6.30 -18.72 -2.96
CA ASN A 96 -7.69 -19.02 -2.60
C ASN A 96 -8.54 -17.75 -2.48
N PHE A 97 -7.93 -16.56 -2.56
CA PHE A 97 -8.61 -15.28 -2.46
C PHE A 97 -8.48 -14.52 -3.77
N GLY A 98 -9.61 -14.06 -4.32
CA GLY A 98 -9.60 -13.23 -5.52
C GLY A 98 -8.82 -11.92 -5.31
N GLN A 99 -8.26 -11.38 -6.39
CA GLN A 99 -7.44 -10.16 -6.35
C GLN A 99 -8.18 -8.98 -5.68
N GLY A 100 -9.50 -8.84 -5.91
CA GLY A 100 -10.32 -7.81 -5.27
C GLY A 100 -10.36 -7.91 -3.74
N LEU A 101 -10.43 -9.12 -3.17
CA LEU A 101 -10.42 -9.31 -1.71
C LEU A 101 -9.06 -9.00 -1.10
N ILE A 102 -7.97 -9.34 -1.80
CA ILE A 102 -6.61 -9.00 -1.37
C ILE A 102 -6.44 -7.47 -1.35
N THR A 103 -6.88 -6.79 -2.40
CA THR A 103 -6.84 -5.32 -2.48
C THR A 103 -7.70 -4.68 -1.40
N LEU A 104 -8.91 -5.19 -1.14
CA LEU A 104 -9.77 -4.70 -0.07
C LEU A 104 -9.14 -4.90 1.32
N GLY A 105 -8.50 -6.04 1.56
CA GLY A 105 -7.72 -6.28 2.78
C GLY A 105 -6.61 -5.26 2.96
N ALA A 106 -5.90 -4.92 1.89
CA ALA A 106 -4.89 -3.85 1.90
C ALA A 106 -5.50 -2.48 2.21
N VAL A 107 -6.65 -2.14 1.62
CA VAL A 107 -7.38 -0.88 1.92
C VAL A 107 -7.71 -0.80 3.41
N ILE A 108 -8.31 -1.85 3.99
CA ILE A 108 -8.67 -1.89 5.41
C ILE A 108 -7.43 -1.71 6.29
N TYR A 109 -6.34 -2.39 5.95
CA TYR A 109 -5.05 -2.24 6.63
C TYR A 109 -4.59 -0.77 6.67
N TYR A 110 -4.60 -0.07 5.52
CA TYR A 110 -4.20 1.34 5.47
C TYR A 110 -5.16 2.23 6.29
N ILE A 111 -6.47 1.98 6.23
CA ILE A 111 -7.46 2.74 7.03
C ILE A 111 -7.22 2.58 8.53
N ILE A 112 -6.96 1.36 9.01
CA ILE A 112 -6.70 1.09 10.43
C ILE A 112 -5.48 1.91 10.89
N PHE A 113 -4.37 1.86 10.15
CA PHE A 113 -3.18 2.62 10.52
C PHE A 113 -3.39 4.13 10.39
N ALA A 114 -4.15 4.62 9.41
CA ALA A 114 -4.53 6.03 9.34
C ALA A 114 -5.22 6.50 10.63
N ILE A 115 -6.22 5.75 11.10
CA ILE A 115 -6.95 6.06 12.34
C ILE A 115 -6.01 6.04 13.55
N LEU A 116 -5.19 4.99 13.69
CA LEU A 116 -4.24 4.87 14.80
C LEU A 116 -3.25 6.04 14.83
N PHE A 117 -2.75 6.48 13.68
CA PHE A 117 -1.87 7.63 13.60
C PHE A 117 -2.60 8.94 13.90
N PHE A 118 -3.84 9.14 13.45
CA PHE A 118 -4.63 10.32 13.84
C PHE A 118 -4.93 10.36 15.35
N ILE A 119 -5.12 9.21 15.99
CA ILE A 119 -5.20 9.13 17.46
C ILE A 119 -3.87 9.56 18.09
N CYS A 120 -2.74 9.11 17.55
CA CYS A 120 -1.41 9.57 18.01
C CYS A 120 -1.27 11.09 17.86
N VAL A 121 -1.74 11.70 16.76
CA VAL A 121 -1.73 13.16 16.58
C VAL A 121 -2.43 13.87 17.72
N GLY A 122 -3.62 13.42 18.11
CA GLY A 122 -4.38 14.02 19.21
C GLY A 122 -3.71 13.88 20.59
N GLN A 123 -2.78 12.93 20.75
CA GLN A 123 -2.09 12.65 22.01
C GLN A 123 -0.71 13.28 22.11
N THR A 124 0.04 13.32 21.00
CA THR A 124 1.48 13.67 21.00
C THR A 124 1.82 14.90 20.18
N ASN A 125 0.89 15.40 19.34
CA ASN A 125 1.12 16.49 18.39
C ASN A 125 2.35 16.31 17.48
N LEU A 126 2.78 15.07 17.25
CA LEU A 126 3.93 14.77 16.41
C LEU A 126 3.59 14.96 14.93
N SER A 127 4.36 15.81 14.24
CA SER A 127 4.23 16.03 12.78
C SER A 127 4.43 14.75 11.97
N GLY A 128 5.27 13.82 12.47
CA GLY A 128 5.47 12.49 11.89
C GLY A 128 4.17 11.66 11.88
N ALA A 129 3.39 11.70 12.96
CA ALA A 129 2.12 10.98 13.03
C ALA A 129 1.10 11.53 12.03
N ILE A 130 1.04 12.86 11.85
CA ILE A 130 0.17 13.50 10.85
C ILE A 130 0.56 13.06 9.44
N SER A 131 1.85 13.16 9.10
CA SER A 131 2.38 12.79 7.78
C SER A 131 2.05 11.34 7.43
N ILE A 132 2.29 10.42 8.37
CA ILE A 132 2.00 9.00 8.16
C ILE A 132 0.50 8.74 8.10
N GLY A 133 -0.32 9.41 8.92
CA GLY A 133 -1.78 9.31 8.86
C GLY A 133 -2.32 9.67 7.47
N ILE A 134 -1.92 10.82 6.93
CA ILE A 134 -2.32 11.27 5.59
C ILE A 134 -1.80 10.31 4.50
N TRP A 135 -0.57 9.83 4.64
CA TRP A 135 0.01 8.85 3.71
C TRP A 135 -0.82 7.56 3.62
N ASN A 136 -1.30 7.05 4.76
CA ASN A 136 -2.16 5.88 4.79
C ASN A 136 -3.52 6.13 4.11
N VAL A 137 -4.13 7.30 4.34
CA VAL A 137 -5.38 7.68 3.65
C VAL A 137 -5.17 7.73 2.13
N TRP A 138 -4.09 8.36 1.68
CA TRP A 138 -3.74 8.41 0.26
C TRP A 138 -3.58 7.00 -0.34
N CYS A 139 -2.88 6.09 0.36
CA CYS A 139 -2.72 4.71 -0.09
C CYS A 139 -4.06 3.97 -0.19
N ALA A 140 -4.94 4.13 0.80
CA ALA A 140 -6.26 3.52 0.80
C ALA A 140 -7.12 4.00 -0.39
N LEU A 141 -7.14 5.30 -0.65
CA LEU A 141 -7.89 5.89 -1.77
C LEU A 141 -7.37 5.38 -3.13
N ASN A 142 -6.05 5.36 -3.32
CA ASN A 142 -5.47 4.85 -4.56
C ASN A 142 -5.75 3.36 -4.77
N LEU A 143 -5.71 2.56 -3.71
CA LEU A 143 -6.08 1.14 -3.81
C LEU A 143 -7.56 0.96 -4.12
N LEU A 144 -8.47 1.75 -3.53
CA LEU A 144 -9.89 1.74 -3.88
C LEU A 144 -10.13 2.08 -5.35
N LEU A 145 -9.42 3.08 -5.89
CA LEU A 145 -9.48 3.44 -7.31
C LEU A 145 -8.85 2.38 -8.22
N ALA A 146 -7.96 1.55 -7.69
CA ALA A 146 -7.34 0.43 -8.38
C ALA A 146 -8.12 -0.89 -8.23
N ILE A 147 -9.21 -0.93 -7.46
CA ILE A 147 -10.11 -2.09 -7.44
C ILE A 147 -10.82 -2.15 -8.79
N ASP A 148 -10.43 -3.12 -9.61
CA ASP A 148 -11.20 -3.48 -10.80
C ASP A 148 -12.45 -4.24 -10.35
N TYR A 149 -13.60 -3.56 -10.39
CA TYR A 149 -14.90 -4.15 -10.07
C TYR A 149 -15.43 -5.08 -11.20
N GLY A 150 -14.70 -5.21 -12.32
CA GLY A 150 -15.17 -5.84 -13.55
C GLY A 150 -14.80 -7.30 -13.80
N ASN A 151 -14.01 -7.96 -12.93
CA ASN A 151 -13.60 -9.37 -13.15
C ASN A 151 -13.78 -10.23 -11.87
N PHE A 152 -15.03 -10.37 -11.43
CA PHE A 152 -15.44 -11.44 -10.51
C PHE A 152 -15.74 -12.73 -11.26
#